data_AF-A0A1Z9GXK0-F1
#
_entry.id   AF-A0A1Z9GXK0-F1
#
_cell.length_a   1.000
_cell.length_b   1.000
_cell.length_c   1.000
_cell.angle_alpha   90.00
_cell.angle_beta   90.00
_cell.angle_gamma   90.00
#
_symmetry.space_group_name_H-M   'P 1'
#
loop_
_entity.id
_entity.type
_entity.pdbx_description
1 polymer ?
#
loop_
_entity_poly.entity_id
_entity_poly.type
_entity_poly.pdbx_seq_one_letter_code
_entity_poly.pdbx_strand_id
1 'polypeptide(L)'
;MLKAKQIIKDSFWILESNEQKIGTMRHANSTWQLLLDKDRKDFTSYENVVEFLGEDPFKVEEKRLLDQPVQGNFDVEGYPTPVQPYNVEHYKSLPTYTKTIKSGVKYSAGYYGIEFAKGWVPSFNPKLNTLLEGAVSYVGPFYSEMEMNININNKKRERKHTHGTV
;
A
#
# COMPACT_ATOMS: atom_id res chain seq x y z
N MET A 1 1.14 -19.59 -5.05
CA MET A 1 -0.30 -19.36 -5.27
C MET A 1 -0.51 -19.09 -6.74
N LEU A 2 -1.27 -19.96 -7.40
CA LEU A 2 -1.61 -19.85 -8.80
C LEU A 2 -2.75 -18.84 -9.03
N LYS A 3 -2.63 -18.00 -10.06
CA LYS A 3 -3.65 -16.99 -10.41
C LYS A 3 -3.84 -16.89 -11.92
N ALA A 4 -5.08 -16.69 -12.34
CA ALA A 4 -5.42 -16.33 -13.71
C ALA A 4 -5.73 -14.83 -13.82
N LYS A 5 -4.86 -14.08 -14.49
CA LYS A 5 -5.07 -12.67 -14.82
C LYS A 5 -5.85 -12.55 -16.13
N GLN A 6 -7.06 -12.03 -16.06
CA GLN A 6 -7.93 -11.84 -17.21
C GLN A 6 -7.40 -10.75 -18.15
N ILE A 7 -7.26 -11.09 -19.43
CA ILE A 7 -6.84 -10.18 -20.50
C ILE A 7 -7.99 -9.93 -21.47
N ILE A 8 -8.70 -11.00 -21.86
CA ILE A 8 -9.93 -10.92 -22.63
C ILE A 8 -11.02 -11.58 -21.81
N LYS A 9 -12.12 -10.85 -21.59
CA LYS A 9 -13.24 -11.32 -20.81
C LYS A 9 -13.75 -12.67 -21.32
N ASP A 10 -13.86 -13.62 -20.39
CA ASP A 10 -14.38 -14.97 -20.58
C ASP A 10 -13.70 -15.80 -21.70
N SER A 11 -12.50 -15.38 -22.14
CA SER A 11 -11.80 -16.05 -23.24
C SER A 11 -10.30 -16.19 -23.08
N PHE A 12 -9.58 -15.25 -22.44
CA PHE A 12 -8.12 -15.33 -22.38
C PHE A 12 -7.54 -14.80 -21.07
N TRP A 13 -6.64 -15.59 -20.48
CA TRP A 13 -5.99 -15.32 -19.20
C TRP A 13 -4.49 -15.63 -19.25
N ILE A 14 -3.70 -14.86 -18.52
CA ILE A 14 -2.31 -15.17 -18.20
C ILE A 14 -2.28 -15.92 -16.88
N LEU A 15 -1.57 -17.03 -16.81
CA LEU A 15 -1.36 -17.77 -15.57
C LEU A 15 -0.07 -17.31 -14.91
N GLU A 16 -0.16 -16.94 -13.64
CA GLU A 16 0.95 -16.47 -12.82
C GLU A 16 1.07 -17.33 -11.55
N SER A 17 2.30 -17.65 -11.16
CA SER A 17 2.63 -18.25 -9.87
C SER A 17 3.77 -17.47 -9.24
N ASN A 18 3.59 -17.05 -7.97
CA ASN A 18 4.56 -16.23 -7.24
C ASN A 18 5.03 -14.99 -8.06
N GLU A 19 4.06 -14.30 -8.70
CA GLU A 19 4.28 -13.11 -9.54
C GLU A 19 5.11 -13.34 -10.82
N GLN A 20 5.40 -14.60 -11.15
CA GLN A 20 6.02 -14.98 -12.43
C GLN A 20 4.97 -15.59 -13.35
N LYS A 21 5.00 -15.18 -14.62
CA LYS A 21 4.19 -15.81 -15.67
C LYS A 21 4.67 -17.25 -15.85
N ILE A 22 3.73 -18.20 -15.77
CA ILE A 22 3.99 -19.63 -15.99
C ILE A 22 3.28 -20.18 -17.24
N GLY A 23 2.38 -19.39 -17.83
CA GLY A 23 1.63 -19.82 -19.00
C GLY A 23 0.44 -18.94 -19.36
N THR A 24 -0.44 -19.48 -20.18
CA THR A 24 -1.71 -18.86 -20.59
C THR A 24 -2.82 -19.89 -20.62
N MET A 25 -4.04 -19.42 -20.36
CA MET A 25 -5.26 -20.21 -20.47
C MET A 25 -6.22 -19.50 -21.42
N ARG A 26 -6.83 -20.25 -22.33
CA ARG A 26 -7.80 -19.73 -23.29
C ARG A 26 -9.06 -20.59 -23.26
N HIS A 27 -10.23 -19.96 -23.34
CA HIS A 27 -11.49 -20.64 -23.59
C HIS A 27 -12.05 -20.19 -24.94
N ALA A 28 -12.25 -21.15 -25.85
CA ALA A 28 -12.82 -20.92 -27.17
C ALA A 28 -13.48 -22.20 -27.68
N ASN A 29 -14.62 -22.08 -28.37
CA ASN A 29 -15.35 -23.21 -28.97
C ASN A 29 -15.64 -24.35 -27.97
N SER A 30 -16.00 -24.00 -26.73
CA SER A 30 -16.24 -24.96 -25.62
C SER A 30 -15.02 -25.81 -25.23
N THR A 31 -13.82 -25.37 -25.61
CA THR A 31 -12.55 -26.01 -25.25
C THR A 31 -11.69 -25.06 -24.44
N TRP A 32 -11.13 -25.56 -23.35
CA TRP A 32 -10.12 -24.89 -22.55
C TRP A 32 -8.74 -25.30 -23.04
N GLN A 33 -7.92 -24.35 -23.46
CA GLN A 33 -6.55 -24.56 -23.93
C GLN A 33 -5.59 -23.98 -22.90
N LEU A 34 -4.71 -24.83 -22.40
CA LEU A 34 -3.67 -24.49 -21.45
C LEU A 34 -2.31 -24.57 -22.14
N LEU A 35 -1.56 -23.47 -22.12
CA LEU A 35 -0.21 -23.41 -22.64
C LEU A 35 0.73 -23.01 -21.50
N LEU A 36 1.48 -23.98 -20.99
CA LEU A 36 2.55 -23.82 -20.01
C LEU A 36 3.90 -23.87 -20.75
N ASP A 37 4.98 -23.46 -20.09
CA ASP A 37 6.33 -23.33 -20.70
C ASP A 37 6.82 -24.59 -21.46
N LYS A 38 6.37 -25.79 -21.07
CA LYS A 38 6.77 -27.06 -21.69
C LYS A 38 5.61 -27.95 -22.14
N ASP A 39 4.37 -27.55 -21.85
CA ASP A 39 3.20 -28.40 -22.05
C ASP A 39 2.05 -27.62 -22.66
N ARG A 40 1.37 -28.24 -23.62
CA ARG A 40 0.08 -27.79 -24.12
C ARG A 40 -0.96 -28.87 -23.87
N LYS A 41 -2.08 -28.50 -23.25
CA LYS A 41 -3.19 -29.41 -23.01
C LYS A 41 -4.52 -28.73 -23.30
N ASP A 42 -5.43 -29.49 -23.89
CA ASP A 42 -6.78 -29.06 -24.18
C ASP A 42 -7.76 -29.87 -23.31
N PHE A 43 -8.78 -29.20 -22.75
CA PHE A 43 -9.77 -29.79 -21.83
C PHE A 43 -11.18 -29.42 -22.29
N THR A 44 -12.13 -30.32 -22.07
CA THR A 44 -13.55 -30.13 -22.41
C THR A 44 -14.38 -29.51 -21.28
N SER A 45 -13.81 -29.41 -20.07
CA SER A 45 -14.45 -28.80 -18.91
C SER A 45 -13.43 -28.04 -18.07
N TYR A 46 -13.91 -27.05 -17.33
CA TYR A 46 -13.05 -26.26 -16.45
C TYR A 46 -12.61 -27.07 -15.22
N GLU A 47 -13.45 -27.99 -14.74
CA GLU A 47 -13.13 -28.87 -13.63
C GLU A 47 -11.87 -29.70 -13.90
N ASN A 48 -11.71 -30.19 -15.14
CA ASN A 48 -10.51 -30.93 -15.55
C ASN A 48 -9.27 -30.04 -15.61
N VAL A 49 -9.43 -28.74 -15.90
CA VAL A 49 -8.33 -27.75 -15.84
C VAL A 49 -7.87 -27.58 -14.40
N VAL A 50 -8.80 -27.43 -13.46
CA VAL A 50 -8.49 -27.29 -12.02
C VAL A 50 -7.81 -28.55 -11.49
N GLU A 51 -8.31 -29.74 -11.83
CA GLU A 51 -7.68 -31.01 -11.46
C GLU A 51 -6.25 -31.12 -12.00
N PHE A 52 -6.02 -30.72 -13.25
CA PHE A 52 -4.69 -30.73 -13.85
C PHE A 52 -3.73 -29.72 -13.19
N LEU A 53 -4.21 -28.52 -12.86
CA LEU A 53 -3.40 -27.47 -12.23
C LEU A 53 -3.16 -27.73 -10.73
N GLY A 54 -3.99 -28.57 -10.09
CA GLY A 54 -3.94 -28.88 -8.66
C GLY A 54 -4.43 -27.74 -7.75
N GLU A 55 -4.72 -26.56 -8.31
CA GLU A 55 -5.24 -25.37 -7.64
C GLU A 55 -6.17 -24.65 -8.63
N ASP A 56 -7.27 -24.10 -8.14
CA ASP A 56 -8.20 -23.30 -8.96
C ASP A 56 -7.59 -21.90 -9.20
N PRO A 57 -7.20 -21.55 -10.44
CA PRO A 57 -6.58 -20.26 -10.73
C PRO A 57 -7.54 -19.07 -10.67
N PHE A 58 -8.87 -19.31 -10.68
CA PHE A 58 -9.91 -18.31 -10.47
C PHE A 58 -10.35 -18.21 -9.02
N LYS A 59 -9.99 -19.19 -8.18
CA LYS A 59 -10.13 -19.12 -6.74
C LYS A 59 -9.16 -18.08 -6.21
N VAL A 60 -9.60 -16.83 -6.33
CA VAL A 60 -9.12 -15.73 -5.52
C VAL A 60 -9.31 -16.20 -4.09
N GLU A 61 -8.21 -16.54 -3.39
CA GLU A 61 -8.24 -16.37 -1.94
C GLU A 61 -8.78 -14.96 -1.75
N GLU A 62 -9.90 -14.84 -1.06
CA GLU A 62 -10.38 -13.61 -0.46
C GLU A 62 -9.25 -13.02 0.41
N LYS A 63 -8.20 -12.49 -0.20
CA LYS A 63 -7.55 -11.28 0.27
C LYS A 63 -8.55 -10.20 -0.02
N ARG A 64 -9.56 -10.21 0.85
CA ARG A 64 -10.70 -9.31 0.90
C ARG A 64 -10.16 -7.91 0.63
N LEU A 65 -11.01 -7.09 0.06
CA LEU A 65 -10.89 -5.62 0.03
C LEU A 65 -10.34 -5.02 1.34
N LEU A 66 -10.44 -5.72 2.47
CA LEU A 66 -9.78 -5.46 3.75
C LEU A 66 -8.25 -5.25 3.72
N ASP A 67 -7.53 -5.75 2.70
CA ASP A 67 -6.08 -5.53 2.58
C ASP A 67 -5.72 -4.28 1.75
N GLN A 68 -6.70 -3.60 1.14
CA GLN A 68 -6.49 -2.34 0.43
C GLN A 68 -6.95 -1.16 1.27
N PRO A 69 -6.16 -0.09 1.39
CA PRO A 69 -6.60 1.13 2.08
C PRO A 69 -7.81 1.75 1.39
N VAL A 70 -8.90 1.93 2.14
CA VAL A 70 -10.09 2.66 1.70
C VAL A 70 -9.74 4.14 1.60
N GLN A 71 -9.82 4.73 0.41
CA GLN A 71 -9.53 6.15 0.17
C GLN A 71 -10.72 7.04 0.55
N GLY A 72 -10.46 8.25 1.03
CA GLY A 72 -11.49 9.23 1.35
C GLY A 72 -10.97 10.37 2.22
N ASN A 73 -11.88 11.20 2.72
CA ASN A 73 -11.56 12.25 3.68
C ASN A 73 -11.97 11.79 5.07
N PHE A 74 -10.97 11.46 5.89
CA PHE A 74 -11.16 11.01 7.27
C PHE A 74 -10.28 11.84 8.20
N ASP A 75 -10.42 11.61 9.50
CA ASP A 75 -9.55 12.18 10.52
C ASP A 75 -9.27 11.18 11.65
N VAL A 76 -8.21 11.48 12.41
CA VAL A 76 -7.95 10.91 13.72
C VAL A 76 -7.81 12.09 14.66
N GLU A 77 -8.78 12.29 15.55
CA GLU A 77 -8.79 13.39 16.52
C GLU A 77 -8.69 14.79 15.88
N GLY A 78 -9.36 14.98 14.75
CA GLY A 78 -9.31 16.22 13.98
C GLY A 78 -8.10 16.33 13.04
N TYR A 79 -7.10 15.44 13.13
CA TYR A 79 -5.97 15.43 12.19
C TYR A 79 -6.32 14.65 10.92
N PRO A 80 -6.21 15.27 9.72
CA PRO A 80 -6.73 14.67 8.50
C PRO A 80 -5.94 13.44 8.02
N THR A 81 -6.65 12.46 7.47
CA THR A 81 -6.10 11.27 6.84
C THR A 81 -6.79 11.01 5.47
N PRO A 82 -6.04 10.61 4.42
CA PRO A 82 -6.60 10.34 3.09
C PRO A 82 -7.17 8.92 2.96
N VAL A 83 -7.10 8.16 4.05
CA VAL A 83 -7.47 6.75 4.13
C VAL A 83 -8.18 6.46 5.43
N GLN A 84 -9.13 5.53 5.42
CA GLN A 84 -9.87 5.14 6.60
C GLN A 84 -8.90 4.64 7.68
N PRO A 85 -8.92 5.23 8.89
CA PRO A 85 -8.05 4.80 9.96
C PRO A 85 -8.58 3.53 10.63
N TYR A 86 -7.68 2.60 10.91
CA TYR A 86 -7.93 1.40 11.72
C TYR A 86 -6.94 1.33 12.87
N ASN A 87 -7.23 0.53 13.90
CA ASN A 87 -6.35 0.33 15.07
C ASN A 87 -5.78 1.65 15.60
N VAL A 88 -6.67 2.63 15.80
CA VAL A 88 -6.31 3.96 16.27
C VAL A 88 -5.80 3.86 17.70
N GLU A 89 -4.57 4.32 17.92
CA GLU A 89 -3.88 4.26 19.20
C GLU A 89 -2.99 5.49 19.37
N HIS A 90 -2.77 5.93 20.61
CA HIS A 90 -1.74 6.91 20.88
C HIS A 90 -0.40 6.25 21.09
N TYR A 91 0.60 6.70 20.33
CA TYR A 91 1.99 6.48 20.69
C TYR A 91 2.54 7.74 21.35
N LYS A 92 2.56 7.76 22.69
CA LYS A 92 2.80 8.97 23.49
C LYS A 92 1.75 10.04 23.15
N SER A 93 2.13 11.16 22.54
CA SER A 93 1.24 12.23 22.09
C SER A 93 0.90 12.15 20.59
N LEU A 94 1.34 11.11 19.88
CA LEU A 94 1.11 10.97 18.44
C LEU A 94 -0.21 10.23 18.17
N PRO A 95 -1.12 10.80 17.36
CA PRO A 95 -2.34 10.12 16.93
C PRO A 95 -1.98 9.09 15.86
N THR A 96 -1.93 7.80 16.20
CA THR A 96 -1.47 6.75 15.27
C THR A 96 -2.59 5.84 14.82
N TYR A 97 -2.45 5.28 13.62
CA TYR A 97 -3.43 4.37 13.02
C TYR A 97 -2.76 3.45 11.99
N THR A 98 -3.46 2.40 11.57
CA THR A 98 -3.06 1.52 10.45
C THR A 98 -4.00 1.73 9.27
N LYS A 99 -3.48 1.61 8.04
CA LYS A 99 -4.28 1.84 6.80
C LYS A 99 -5.24 0.69 6.47
N THR A 100 -5.07 -0.45 7.13
CA THR A 100 -5.93 -1.63 7.05
C THR A 100 -6.00 -2.30 8.41
N ILE A 101 -7.05 -3.10 8.64
CA ILE A 101 -7.31 -3.79 9.92
C ILE A 101 -6.15 -4.72 10.32
N LYS A 102 -5.54 -5.41 9.36
CA LYS A 102 -4.51 -6.43 9.60
C LYS A 102 -3.08 -5.91 9.55
N SER A 103 -2.85 -4.67 9.12
CA SER A 103 -1.49 -4.14 8.96
C SER A 103 -0.84 -3.89 10.32
N GLY A 104 0.41 -4.33 10.49
CA GLY A 104 1.25 -3.93 11.64
C GLY A 104 1.96 -2.59 11.44
N VAL A 105 1.83 -1.95 10.26
CA VAL A 105 2.51 -0.68 9.97
C VAL A 105 1.66 0.49 10.45
N LYS A 106 2.12 1.16 11.49
CA LYS A 106 1.49 2.37 12.04
C LYS A 106 1.93 3.63 11.29
N TYR A 107 0.98 4.53 11.10
CA TYR A 107 1.14 5.87 10.55
C TYR A 107 0.66 6.89 11.58
N SER A 108 1.18 8.11 11.55
CA SER A 108 0.77 9.19 12.44
C SER A 108 -0.10 10.19 11.69
N ALA A 109 -1.30 10.50 12.18
CA ALA A 109 -2.28 11.33 11.47
C ALA A 109 -1.87 12.81 11.40
N GLY A 110 -2.29 13.49 10.33
CA GLY A 110 -2.03 14.91 10.11
C GLY A 110 -0.75 15.23 9.33
N TYR A 111 -0.38 16.51 9.35
CA TYR A 111 0.77 17.05 8.63
C TYR A 111 1.97 17.23 9.56
N TYR A 112 3.17 16.91 9.07
CA TYR A 112 4.41 16.94 9.83
C TYR A 112 5.53 17.59 9.03
N GLY A 113 6.36 18.39 9.70
CA GLY A 113 7.69 18.71 9.22
C GLY A 113 8.69 17.74 9.82
N ILE A 114 9.43 17.01 8.99
CA ILE A 114 10.41 16.02 9.46
C ILE A 114 11.82 16.51 9.08
N GLU A 115 12.71 16.56 10.07
CA GLU A 115 14.11 16.85 9.84
C GLU A 115 14.91 15.57 9.63
N PHE A 116 15.50 15.46 8.44
CA PHE A 116 16.55 14.50 8.16
C PHE A 116 17.91 15.20 8.13
N ALA A 117 19.00 14.44 7.98
CA ALA A 117 20.35 14.98 7.90
C ALA A 117 20.47 16.11 6.84
N LYS A 118 19.81 15.94 5.69
CA LYS A 118 19.81 16.91 4.57
C LYS A 118 18.85 18.09 4.75
N GLY A 119 18.01 18.09 5.79
CA GLY A 119 17.12 19.20 6.11
C GLY A 119 15.65 18.79 6.33
N TRP A 120 14.81 19.81 6.40
CA TRP A 120 13.39 19.70 6.68
C TRP A 120 12.57 19.36 5.43
N VAL A 121 11.74 18.32 5.55
CA VAL A 121 10.87 17.78 4.49
C VAL A 121 9.42 17.75 5.00
N PRO A 122 8.44 18.19 4.20
CA PRO A 122 7.03 18.03 4.53
C PRO A 122 6.59 16.57 4.41
N SER A 123 5.70 16.13 5.29
CA SER A 123 5.12 14.78 5.24
C SER A 123 3.68 14.78 5.70
N PHE A 124 2.81 14.14 4.93
CA PHE A 124 1.41 13.93 5.28
C PHE A 124 1.20 12.47 5.64
N ASN A 125 0.72 12.22 6.87
CA ASN A 125 0.55 10.89 7.43
C ASN A 125 1.80 10.00 7.36
N PRO A 126 2.96 10.42 7.93
CA PRO A 126 4.20 9.64 7.90
C PRO A 126 4.06 8.30 8.62
N LYS A 127 4.90 7.31 8.25
CA LYS A 127 5.05 6.08 9.04
C LYS A 127 5.58 6.45 10.43
N LEU A 128 5.06 5.80 11.47
CA LEU A 128 5.47 6.06 12.85
C LEU A 128 6.99 5.87 13.04
N ASN A 129 7.56 4.78 12.52
CA ASN A 129 9.01 4.55 12.62
C ASN A 129 9.85 5.63 11.93
N THR A 130 9.32 6.31 10.90
CA THR A 130 10.02 7.46 10.29
C THR A 130 10.18 8.60 11.30
N LEU A 131 9.19 8.84 12.16
CA LEU A 131 9.26 9.86 13.21
C LEU A 131 10.15 9.42 14.38
N LEU A 132 10.15 8.13 14.73
CA LEU A 132 10.84 7.62 15.92
C LEU A 132 12.31 7.26 15.68
N GLU A 133 12.63 6.68 14.53
CA GLU A 133 13.95 6.11 14.23
C GLU A 133 14.63 6.81 13.05
N GLY A 134 13.86 7.26 12.06
CA GLY A 134 14.40 7.83 10.82
C GLY A 134 14.70 9.34 10.88
N ALA A 135 14.02 10.06 11.77
CA ALA A 135 14.12 11.52 11.88
C ALA A 135 15.17 11.93 12.91
N VAL A 136 15.86 13.04 12.63
CA VAL A 136 16.66 13.76 13.64
C VAL A 136 15.73 14.48 14.60
N SER A 137 14.72 15.14 14.06
CA SER A 137 13.66 15.81 14.81
C SER A 137 12.40 15.94 13.93
N TYR A 138 11.26 16.29 14.53
CA TYR A 138 10.05 16.61 13.77
C TYR A 138 9.21 17.66 14.50
N VAL A 139 8.31 18.30 13.76
CA VAL A 139 7.27 19.20 14.27
C VAL A 139 5.91 18.79 13.72
N GLY A 140 4.88 18.94 14.56
CA GLY A 140 3.52 18.50 14.28
C GLY A 140 2.99 17.55 15.38
N PRO A 141 1.81 16.94 15.20
CA PRO A 141 0.94 17.07 14.02
C PRO A 141 0.35 18.47 13.84
N PHE A 142 0.07 18.84 12.58
CA PHE A 142 -0.69 20.04 12.20
C PHE A 142 -1.98 19.65 11.47
N TYR A 143 -2.98 20.54 11.53
CA TYR A 143 -4.28 20.31 10.92
C TYR A 143 -4.28 20.57 9.41
N SER A 144 -3.35 21.40 8.93
CA SER A 144 -3.27 21.77 7.52
C SER A 144 -1.84 21.78 6.97
N GLU A 145 -1.74 21.62 5.65
CA GLU A 145 -0.47 21.76 4.94
C GLU A 145 0.13 23.16 5.11
N MET A 146 -0.72 24.19 5.20
CA MET A 146 -0.29 25.58 5.39
C MET A 146 0.42 25.77 6.74
N GLU A 147 -0.16 25.27 7.84
CA GLU A 147 0.45 25.31 9.16
C GLU A 147 1.82 24.61 9.20
N MET A 148 1.90 23.42 8.59
CA MET A 148 3.13 22.67 8.45
C MET A 148 4.19 23.48 7.68
N ASN A 149 3.84 24.07 6.55
CA ASN A 149 4.77 24.86 5.73
C ASN A 149 5.30 26.10 6.46
N ILE A 150 4.45 26.81 7.21
CA ILE A 150 4.86 27.95 8.05
C ILE A 150 5.89 27.48 9.09
N ASN A 151 5.61 26.38 9.79
CA ASN A 151 6.49 25.86 10.83
C ASN A 151 7.84 25.36 10.27
N ILE A 152 7.83 24.65 9.13
CA ILE A 152 9.07 24.22 8.45
C ILE A 152 9.92 25.44 8.06
N ASN A 153 9.32 26.50 7.54
CA ASN A 153 10.05 27.69 7.13
C ASN A 153 10.68 28.42 8.32
N ASN A 154 9.99 28.49 9.47
CA ASN A 154 10.54 29.02 10.71
C ASN A 154 11.74 28.17 11.19
N LYS A 155 11.61 26.84 11.21
CA LYS A 155 12.71 25.92 11.56
C LYS A 155 13.93 26.05 10.64
N LYS A 156 13.71 26.22 9.34
CA LYS A 156 14.79 26.47 8.35
C LYS A 156 15.53 27.78 8.63
N ARG A 157 14.84 28.83 9.08
CA ARG A 157 15.48 30.12 9.45
C ARG A 157 16.30 29.97 10.72
N GLU A 158 15.76 29.33 11.76
CA GLU A 158 16.47 29.03 13.01
C GLU A 158 17.79 28.29 12.75
N ARG A 159 17.76 27.23 11.94
CA ARG A 159 18.96 26.43 11.61
C ARG A 159 20.06 27.24 10.92
N LYS A 160 19.68 28.19 10.05
CA LYS A 160 20.65 29.07 9.35
C LYS A 160 21.35 30.02 10.31
N HIS A 161 20.64 30.54 11.32
CA HIS A 161 21.24 31.42 12.33
C HIS A 161 22.25 30.67 13.21
N THR A 162 21.99 29.40 13.54
CA THR A 162 22.94 28.59 14.34
C THR A 162 24.23 28.26 13.58
N HIS A 163 24.17 28.12 12.25
CA HIS A 163 25.34 27.75 11.42
C HIS A 163 26.02 28.94 10.72
N GLY A 164 25.40 30.12 10.73
CA GLY A 164 25.92 31.36 10.13
C GLY A 164 26.59 32.31 11.11
N THR A 165 26.79 31.89 12.36
CA THR A 165 27.51 32.67 13.38
C THR A 165 28.89 32.04 13.60
N VAL A 166 29.81 32.29 12.66
CA VAL A 166 31.27 32.15 12.81
C VAL A 166 31.92 33.35 12.16
#